data_AF-A0AAJ2YD30-F1
#
_entry.id   AF-A0AAJ2YD30-F1
#
_cell.length_a   1.000
_cell.length_b   1.000
_cell.length_c   1.000
_cell.angle_alpha   90.00
_cell.angle_beta   90.00
_cell.angle_gamma   90.00
#
_symmetry.space_group_name_H-M   'P 1'
#
loop_
_entity.id
_entity.type
_entity.pdbx_description
1 polymer ?
#
loop_
_entity_poly.entity_id
_entity_poly.type
_entity_poly.pdbx_seq_one_letter_code
_entity_poly.pdbx_strand_id
1 'polypeptide(L)'
;MDAAEPASCRPALSPSVRDAEPQIASALIHNRDGQYLLHLRDDIPGIREPGCWSLLGGAREPGDRSLEDTVRRELREEAGLELSAPEPFAVVTVSDDGSEPASVQVYASQWEGDPARLPLTEGVMLHWFRPDDLDRLRMLPSTRDLVRTHAADRAAVPSRTVRHGAGAVPHIVGGHLYLEDPAGRVLLGLRHHNSAFAPNTWHFLAVH
;
A
#
# COMPACT_ATOMS: atom_id res chain seq x y z
N MET A 1 66.52 -24.68 -17.82
CA MET A 1 65.47 -25.28 -16.96
C MET A 1 65.11 -24.21 -15.95
N ASP A 2 64.09 -23.43 -16.27
CA ASP A 2 63.48 -22.48 -15.35
C ASP A 2 61.97 -22.60 -15.57
N ALA A 3 61.24 -22.83 -14.49
CA ALA A 3 59.87 -23.33 -14.51
C ALA A 3 58.88 -22.15 -14.60
N ALA A 4 58.05 -22.12 -15.64
CA ALA A 4 56.91 -21.21 -15.71
C ALA A 4 55.72 -21.81 -14.94
N GLU A 5 55.31 -21.16 -13.86
CA GLU A 5 54.07 -21.45 -13.15
C GLU A 5 52.83 -21.06 -14.00
N PRO A 6 51.72 -21.81 -13.94
CA PRO A 6 50.52 -21.46 -14.69
C PRO A 6 49.76 -20.32 -14.01
N ALA A 7 49.37 -19.33 -14.82
CA ALA A 7 48.48 -18.25 -14.45
C ALA A 7 47.14 -18.82 -13.93
N SER A 8 46.94 -18.74 -12.62
CA SER A 8 45.65 -19.01 -11.98
C SER A 8 44.70 -17.86 -12.31
N CYS A 9 43.80 -18.11 -13.27
CA CYS A 9 42.70 -17.24 -13.60
C CYS A 9 41.72 -17.25 -12.42
N ARG A 10 41.88 -16.30 -11.49
CA ARG A 10 40.89 -16.07 -10.43
C ARG A 10 39.61 -15.56 -11.13
N PRO A 11 38.43 -16.14 -10.88
CA PRO A 11 37.20 -15.59 -11.42
C PRO A 11 37.05 -14.16 -10.90
N ALA A 12 36.85 -13.22 -11.82
CA ALA A 12 36.47 -11.86 -11.47
C ALA A 12 35.18 -11.95 -10.67
N LEU A 13 35.25 -11.58 -9.39
CA LEU A 13 34.09 -11.38 -8.55
C LEU A 13 33.24 -10.32 -9.25
N SER A 14 32.10 -10.74 -9.80
CA SER A 14 31.04 -9.84 -10.26
C SER A 14 30.67 -8.92 -9.09
N PRO A 15 30.46 -7.61 -9.31
CA PRO A 15 30.10 -6.72 -8.22
C PRO A 15 28.82 -7.25 -7.55
N SER A 16 28.96 -7.58 -6.27
CA SER A 16 27.91 -8.09 -5.40
C SER A 16 26.77 -7.09 -5.28
N VAL A 17 25.53 -7.59 -5.24
CA VAL A 17 24.28 -6.89 -4.91
C VAL A 17 24.35 -6.30 -3.50
N ARG A 18 25.10 -5.20 -3.33
CA ARG A 18 25.18 -4.39 -2.12
C ARG A 18 25.16 -2.93 -2.59
N ASP A 19 24.23 -2.15 -2.03
CA ASP A 19 24.10 -0.69 -2.21
C ASP A 19 23.34 -0.18 -3.46
N ALA A 20 22.28 -0.84 -3.92
CA ALA A 20 21.35 -0.17 -4.85
C ALA A 20 20.46 0.81 -4.06
N GLU A 21 20.60 2.11 -4.31
CA GLU A 21 19.71 3.14 -3.76
C GLU A 21 18.25 2.80 -4.10
N PRO A 22 17.30 2.98 -3.15
CA PRO A 22 15.89 2.74 -3.43
C PRO A 22 15.43 3.52 -4.65
N GLN A 23 14.65 2.88 -5.52
CA GLN A 23 14.08 3.51 -6.71
C GLN A 23 12.56 3.66 -6.61
N ILE A 24 11.98 3.31 -5.46
CA ILE A 24 10.55 3.38 -5.19
C ILE A 24 10.37 4.13 -3.88
N ALA A 25 9.35 4.98 -3.80
CA ALA A 25 8.99 5.69 -2.59
C ALA A 25 7.51 5.50 -2.26
N SER A 26 7.19 5.26 -0.99
CA SER A 26 5.81 5.07 -0.53
C SER A 26 5.50 5.88 0.71
N ALA A 27 4.23 6.24 0.89
CA ALA A 27 3.75 7.05 1.99
C ALA A 27 2.98 6.22 3.03
N LEU A 28 3.46 6.24 4.27
CA LEU A 28 2.76 5.71 5.43
C LEU A 28 2.05 6.88 6.14
N ILE A 29 0.79 7.05 5.79
CA ILE A 29 -0.02 8.18 6.24
C ILE A 29 -0.90 7.73 7.41
N HIS A 30 -0.90 8.50 8.49
CA HIS A 30 -1.71 8.22 9.67
C HIS A 30 -2.43 9.47 10.17
N ASN A 31 -3.50 9.28 10.95
CA ASN A 31 -4.20 10.35 11.64
C ASN A 31 -4.00 10.29 13.16
N ARG A 32 -4.52 11.28 13.87
CA ARG A 32 -4.49 11.37 15.34
C ARG A 32 -5.28 10.28 16.06
N ASP A 33 -6.24 9.66 15.38
CA ASP A 33 -7.06 8.58 15.92
C ASP A 33 -6.37 7.20 15.83
N GLY A 34 -5.13 7.19 15.34
CA GLY A 34 -4.30 5.99 15.20
C GLY A 34 -4.71 5.11 14.02
N GLN A 35 -5.36 5.70 13.01
CA GLN A 35 -5.72 5.01 11.77
C GLN A 35 -4.71 5.32 10.67
N TYR A 36 -4.61 4.42 9.69
CA TYR A 36 -3.69 4.48 8.56
C TYR A 36 -4.46 4.52 7.26
N LEU A 37 -4.05 5.42 6.36
CA LEU A 37 -4.66 5.57 5.06
C LEU A 37 -4.05 4.53 4.14
N LEU A 38 -4.89 3.64 3.62
CA LEU A 38 -4.49 2.65 2.62
C LEU A 38 -5.31 2.88 1.34
N HIS A 39 -4.71 2.57 0.20
CA HIS A 39 -5.42 2.49 -1.07
C HIS A 39 -5.71 1.03 -1.44
N LEU A 40 -6.85 0.77 -2.05
CA LEU A 40 -7.15 -0.52 -2.65
C LEU A 40 -6.70 -0.46 -4.11
N ARG A 41 -5.71 -1.30 -4.47
CA ARG A 41 -5.19 -1.36 -5.84
C ARG A 41 -6.23 -1.92 -6.80
N ASP A 42 -6.10 -1.57 -8.07
CA ASP A 42 -6.91 -2.16 -9.13
C ASP A 42 -6.77 -3.70 -9.15
N ASP A 43 -7.82 -4.39 -9.57
CA ASP A 43 -7.79 -5.85 -9.72
C ASP A 43 -7.69 -6.22 -11.21
N ILE A 44 -6.57 -5.84 -11.84
CA ILE A 44 -6.30 -6.08 -13.26
C ILE A 44 -5.02 -6.89 -13.48
N PRO A 45 -4.95 -7.74 -14.52
CA PRO A 45 -3.73 -8.49 -14.82
C PRO A 45 -2.54 -7.59 -15.16
N GLY A 46 -1.35 -7.98 -14.70
CA GLY A 46 -0.09 -7.35 -15.08
C GLY A 46 0.39 -6.23 -14.16
N ILE A 47 -0.42 -5.80 -13.19
CA ILE A 47 0.06 -4.93 -12.11
C ILE A 47 0.58 -5.77 -10.95
N ARG A 48 1.46 -5.16 -10.14
CA ARG A 48 1.90 -5.74 -8.87
C ARG A 48 0.71 -5.82 -7.90
N GLU A 49 0.50 -6.99 -7.33
CA GLU A 49 -0.43 -7.21 -6.20
C GLU A 49 -1.85 -6.68 -6.44
N PRO A 50 -2.53 -7.18 -7.49
CA PRO A 50 -3.86 -6.71 -7.87
C PRO A 50 -4.90 -7.00 -6.78
N GLY A 51 -5.77 -6.04 -6.51
CA GLY A 51 -6.81 -6.14 -5.48
C GLY A 51 -6.29 -6.17 -4.03
N CYS A 52 -5.01 -5.85 -3.80
CA CYS A 52 -4.43 -5.72 -2.46
C CYS A 52 -4.55 -4.29 -1.93
N TRP A 53 -4.74 -4.15 -0.61
CA TRP A 53 -4.55 -2.90 0.09
C TRP A 53 -3.06 -2.61 0.26
N SER A 54 -2.65 -1.38 -0.03
CA SER A 54 -1.25 -0.95 0.00
C SER A 54 -1.12 0.51 0.45
N LEU A 55 0.13 0.92 0.67
CA LEU A 55 0.52 2.33 0.76
C LEU A 55 0.45 2.98 -0.62
N LEU A 56 0.18 4.28 -0.64
CA LEU A 56 0.33 5.13 -1.84
C LEU A 56 1.81 5.33 -2.18
N GLY A 57 2.10 5.53 -3.46
CA GLY A 57 3.46 5.77 -3.95
C GLY A 57 3.85 4.90 -5.13
N GLY A 58 5.03 5.17 -5.67
CA GLY A 58 5.42 4.65 -6.96
C GLY A 58 6.93 4.73 -7.22
N ALA A 59 7.29 4.46 -8.46
CA ALA A 59 8.67 4.44 -8.90
C ALA A 59 9.20 5.86 -9.11
N ARG A 60 10.50 6.03 -8.89
CA ARG A 60 11.21 7.26 -9.19
C ARG A 60 11.20 7.51 -10.69
N GLU A 61 10.87 8.74 -11.09
CA GLU A 61 10.95 9.19 -12.47
C GLU A 61 12.24 9.97 -12.75
N PRO A 62 12.69 10.09 -14.02
CA PRO A 62 13.87 10.86 -14.38
C PRO A 62 13.86 12.33 -13.92
N GLY A 63 12.68 12.90 -13.67
CA GLY A 63 12.51 14.27 -13.18
C GLY A 63 12.62 14.42 -11.65
N ASP A 64 12.56 13.32 -10.89
CA ASP A 64 12.55 13.36 -9.43
C ASP A 64 13.98 13.58 -8.89
N ARG A 65 14.19 14.68 -8.15
CA ARG A 65 15.50 15.02 -7.59
C ARG A 65 15.84 14.18 -6.35
N SER A 66 14.82 13.63 -5.68
CA SER A 66 14.93 12.77 -4.51
C SER A 66 13.74 11.81 -4.42
N LEU A 67 13.84 10.80 -3.53
CA LEU A 67 12.70 9.93 -3.23
C LEU A 67 11.57 10.65 -2.48
N GLU A 68 11.89 11.75 -1.79
CA GLU A 68 10.89 12.62 -1.21
C GLU A 68 10.10 13.35 -2.30
N ASP A 69 10.78 13.83 -3.35
CA ASP A 69 10.11 14.40 -4.53
C ASP A 69 9.21 13.35 -5.20
N THR A 70 9.70 12.11 -5.34
CA THR A 70 8.90 10.98 -5.87
C THR A 70 7.62 10.78 -5.08
N VAL A 71 7.69 10.55 -3.76
CA VAL A 71 6.47 10.29 -2.98
C VAL A 71 5.52 11.50 -2.97
N ARG A 72 6.03 12.73 -3.02
CA ARG A 72 5.20 13.94 -3.10
C ARG A 72 4.49 14.06 -4.45
N ARG A 73 5.16 13.69 -5.55
CA ARG A 73 4.56 13.66 -6.88
C ARG A 73 3.45 12.61 -6.94
N GLU A 74 3.76 11.37 -6.55
CA GLU A 74 2.82 10.24 -6.54
C GLU A 74 1.57 10.57 -5.71
N LEU A 75 1.72 11.09 -4.49
CA LEU A 75 0.58 11.47 -3.66
C LEU A 75 -0.31 12.55 -4.29
N ARG A 76 0.28 13.52 -4.99
CA ARG A 76 -0.48 14.56 -5.69
C ARG A 76 -1.22 13.96 -6.89
N GLU A 77 -0.56 13.10 -7.66
CA GLU A 77 -1.10 12.50 -8.88
C GLU A 77 -2.18 11.47 -8.57
N GLU A 78 -1.90 10.55 -7.66
CA GLU A 78 -2.79 9.43 -7.29
C GLU A 78 -3.98 9.90 -6.46
N ALA A 79 -3.74 10.77 -5.47
CA ALA A 79 -4.71 11.06 -4.40
C ALA A 79 -4.99 12.56 -4.18
N GLY A 80 -4.39 13.47 -4.96
CA GLY A 80 -4.49 14.91 -4.74
C GLY A 80 -3.96 15.37 -3.37
N LEU A 81 -3.08 14.57 -2.75
CA LEU A 81 -2.59 14.79 -1.39
C LEU A 81 -1.30 15.62 -1.38
N GLU A 82 -1.26 16.59 -0.48
CA GLU A 82 -0.07 17.38 -0.18
C GLU A 82 0.31 17.21 1.29
N LEU A 83 1.32 16.39 1.57
CA LEU A 83 1.85 16.21 2.92
C LEU A 83 2.82 17.34 3.27
N SER A 84 2.62 17.99 4.41
CA SER A 84 3.46 19.13 4.82
C SER A 84 4.89 18.71 5.15
N ALA A 85 5.07 17.54 5.79
CA ALA A 85 6.37 17.03 6.23
C ALA A 85 6.38 15.49 6.23
N PRO A 86 6.61 14.83 5.08
CA PRO A 86 6.96 13.41 5.03
C PRO A 86 8.38 13.21 5.56
N GLU A 87 8.54 12.36 6.57
CA GLU A 87 9.83 12.03 7.18
C GLU A 87 10.26 10.60 6.80
N PRO A 88 11.54 10.34 6.48
CA PRO A 88 12.02 8.99 6.24
C PRO A 88 11.74 8.09 7.45
N PHE A 89 11.08 6.96 7.21
CA PHE A 89 10.70 6.02 8.27
C PHE A 89 11.48 4.70 8.18
N ALA A 90 11.43 4.04 7.02
CA ALA A 90 12.05 2.74 6.82
C ALA A 90 12.47 2.53 5.37
N VAL A 91 13.43 1.64 5.15
CA VAL A 91 13.70 1.05 3.83
C VAL A 91 13.29 -0.41 3.90
N VAL A 92 12.37 -0.81 3.03
CA VAL A 92 11.86 -2.18 2.96
C VAL A 92 12.19 -2.80 1.61
N THR A 93 12.52 -4.08 1.61
CA THR A 93 12.64 -4.86 0.38
C THR A 93 11.32 -5.55 0.10
N VAL A 94 10.75 -5.30 -1.08
CA VAL A 94 9.54 -5.96 -1.54
C VAL A 94 9.90 -6.87 -2.70
N SER A 95 9.63 -8.16 -2.53
CA SER A 95 9.91 -9.20 -3.53
C SER A 95 8.60 -9.85 -3.93
N ASP A 96 8.36 -10.02 -5.22
CA ASP A 96 7.28 -10.90 -5.71
C ASP A 96 7.90 -12.15 -6.32
N ASP A 97 7.13 -13.25 -6.36
CA ASP A 97 7.55 -14.49 -6.97
C ASP A 97 7.89 -14.28 -8.46
N GLY A 98 9.18 -14.33 -8.78
CA GLY A 98 9.70 -14.23 -10.16
C GLY A 98 10.17 -12.83 -10.60
N SER A 99 10.21 -11.84 -9.71
CA SER A 99 10.79 -10.52 -9.99
C SER A 99 11.97 -10.21 -9.06
N GLU A 100 12.89 -9.37 -9.52
CA GLU A 100 14.01 -8.93 -8.69
C GLU A 100 13.49 -8.11 -7.50
N PRO A 101 14.01 -8.35 -6.28
CA PRO A 101 13.61 -7.61 -5.10
C PRO A 101 13.84 -6.11 -5.29
N ALA A 102 12.81 -5.31 -5.00
CA ALA A 102 12.87 -3.86 -5.09
C ALA A 102 12.98 -3.22 -3.70
N SER A 103 13.94 -2.32 -3.53
CA SER A 103 14.05 -1.49 -2.34
C SER A 103 13.10 -0.29 -2.41
N VAL A 104 12.28 -0.13 -1.37
CA VAL A 104 11.30 0.95 -1.23
C VAL A 104 11.66 1.81 -0.03
N GLN A 105 11.82 3.12 -0.24
CA GLN A 105 11.91 4.09 0.85
C GLN A 105 10.51 4.48 1.29
N VAL A 106 10.20 4.27 2.57
CA VAL A 106 8.92 4.66 3.16
C VAL A 106 9.10 5.98 3.89
N TYR A 107 8.18 6.90 3.63
CA TYR A 107 8.04 8.15 4.35
C TYR A 107 6.78 8.13 5.21
N ALA A 108 6.90 8.47 6.49
CA ALA A 108 5.77 8.62 7.38
C ALA A 108 5.32 10.08 7.42
N SER A 109 4.01 10.31 7.45
CA SER A 109 3.47 11.64 7.73
C SER A 109 2.09 11.55 8.36
N GLN A 110 1.72 12.63 9.05
CA GLN A 110 0.37 12.78 9.56
C GLN A 110 -0.49 13.55 8.56
N TRP A 111 -1.70 13.07 8.32
CA TRP A 111 -2.72 13.79 7.57
C TRP A 111 -4.09 13.61 8.22
N GLU A 112 -4.86 14.69 8.20
CA GLU A 112 -6.22 14.73 8.75
C GLU A 112 -7.17 15.09 7.61
N GLY A 113 -8.21 14.28 7.42
CA GLY A 113 -9.20 14.52 6.38
C GLY A 113 -10.06 13.31 6.10
N ASP A 114 -10.94 13.48 5.12
CA ASP A 114 -11.89 12.48 4.66
C ASP A 114 -11.39 11.84 3.35
N PRO A 115 -10.94 10.57 3.37
CA PRO A 115 -10.43 9.89 2.18
C PRO A 115 -11.44 9.82 1.04
N ALA A 116 -12.74 9.77 1.36
CA ALA A 116 -13.79 9.68 0.35
C ALA A 116 -13.97 10.97 -0.48
N ARG A 117 -13.30 12.06 -0.08
CA ARG A 117 -13.31 13.34 -0.81
C ARG A 117 -12.07 13.56 -1.67
N LEU A 118 -11.07 12.70 -1.55
CA LEU A 118 -9.86 12.82 -2.35
C LEU A 118 -10.15 12.32 -3.77
N PRO A 119 -9.65 13.01 -4.81
CA PRO A 119 -9.64 12.43 -6.13
C PRO A 119 -8.73 11.20 -6.09
N LEU A 120 -9.18 10.09 -6.67
CA LEU A 120 -8.35 8.90 -6.85
C LEU A 120 -8.22 8.64 -8.34
N THR A 121 -6.99 8.67 -8.84
CA THR A 121 -6.70 8.47 -10.27
C THR A 121 -6.18 7.07 -10.58
N GLU A 122 -5.60 6.39 -9.60
CA GLU A 122 -5.15 5.00 -9.66
C GLU A 122 -5.69 4.20 -8.46
N GLY A 123 -6.19 2.99 -8.72
CA GLY A 123 -6.85 2.15 -7.73
C GLY A 123 -8.34 2.43 -7.56
N VAL A 124 -8.94 1.73 -6.58
CA VAL A 124 -10.40 1.64 -6.42
C VAL A 124 -10.92 2.59 -5.34
N MET A 125 -10.23 2.67 -4.18
CA MET A 125 -10.65 3.55 -3.10
C MET A 125 -9.53 3.81 -2.08
N LEU A 126 -9.71 4.86 -1.29
CA LEU A 126 -8.92 5.17 -0.11
C LEU A 126 -9.76 4.97 1.15
N HIS A 127 -9.16 4.38 2.20
CA HIS A 127 -9.87 4.17 3.46
C HIS A 127 -8.94 4.17 4.67
N TRP A 128 -9.47 4.61 5.81
CA TRP A 128 -8.79 4.59 7.10
C TRP A 128 -8.94 3.24 7.79
N PHE A 129 -7.83 2.61 8.20
CA PHE A 129 -7.84 1.36 8.97
C PHE A 129 -7.10 1.48 10.28
N ARG A 130 -7.60 0.82 11.33
CA ARG A 130 -6.82 0.62 12.56
C ARG A 130 -5.82 -0.53 12.36
N PRO A 131 -4.66 -0.52 13.04
CA PRO A 131 -3.71 -1.63 12.99
C PRO A 131 -4.33 -3.01 13.32
N ASP A 132 -5.35 -3.04 14.18
CA ASP A 132 -6.05 -4.26 14.59
C ASP A 132 -6.94 -4.85 13.48
N ASP A 133 -7.33 -4.06 12.48
CA ASP A 133 -8.18 -4.50 11.38
C ASP A 133 -7.37 -5.11 10.22
N LEU A 134 -6.05 -4.93 10.20
CA LEU A 134 -5.19 -5.26 9.05
C LEU A 134 -5.09 -6.75 8.74
N ASP A 135 -5.35 -7.63 9.70
CA ASP A 135 -5.38 -9.09 9.46
C ASP A 135 -6.58 -9.51 8.60
N ARG A 136 -7.59 -8.64 8.47
CA ARG A 136 -8.79 -8.88 7.66
C ARG A 136 -8.65 -8.40 6.22
N LEU A 137 -7.56 -7.69 5.91
CA LEU A 137 -7.32 -7.10 4.61
C LEU A 137 -6.45 -8.04 3.77
N ARG A 138 -6.81 -8.17 2.48
CA ARG A 138 -5.88 -8.68 1.47
C ARG A 138 -4.79 -7.63 1.29
N MET A 139 -3.61 -7.86 1.85
CA MET A 139 -2.48 -6.94 1.83
C MET A 139 -1.18 -7.72 2.03
N LEU A 140 -0.05 -7.10 1.66
CA LEU A 140 1.25 -7.72 1.83
C LEU A 140 1.59 -7.83 3.33
N PRO A 141 2.14 -8.97 3.78
CA PRO A 141 2.61 -9.13 5.15
C PRO A 141 3.62 -8.04 5.54
N SER A 142 4.55 -7.69 4.65
CA SER A 142 5.54 -6.63 4.88
C SER A 142 4.90 -5.26 5.13
N THR A 143 3.88 -4.89 4.34
CA THR A 143 3.11 -3.66 4.55
C THR A 143 2.37 -3.67 5.89
N ARG A 144 1.79 -4.83 6.27
CA ARG A 144 1.09 -5.00 7.55
C ARG A 144 2.06 -4.80 8.72
N ASP A 145 3.21 -5.44 8.66
CA ASP A 145 4.22 -5.38 9.71
C ASP A 145 4.82 -3.98 9.85
N LEU A 146 4.99 -3.28 8.74
CA LEU A 146 5.43 -1.89 8.71
C LEU A 146 4.45 -0.95 9.43
N VAL A 147 3.15 -1.08 9.17
CA VAL A 147 2.12 -0.27 9.86
C VAL A 147 2.12 -0.57 11.36
N ARG A 148 2.21 -1.85 11.75
CA ARG A 148 2.28 -2.27 13.16
C ARG A 148 3.52 -1.74 13.87
N THR A 149 4.66 -1.78 13.20
CA THR A 149 5.93 -1.25 13.74
C THR A 149 5.81 0.24 14.00
N HIS A 150 5.35 1.02 13.02
CA HIS A 150 5.11 2.45 13.21
C HIS A 150 4.10 2.74 14.33
N ALA A 151 3.03 1.95 14.44
CA ALA A 151 2.02 2.13 15.48
C ALA A 151 2.60 1.88 16.88
N ALA A 152 3.42 0.84 17.02
CA ALA A 152 4.08 0.50 18.28
C ALA A 152 5.10 1.57 18.70
N ASP A 153 5.94 2.04 17.77
CA ASP A 153 6.92 3.10 18.03
C ASP A 153 6.24 4.38 18.52
N ARG A 154 5.09 4.74 17.93
CA ARG A 154 4.29 5.89 18.37
C ARG A 154 3.65 5.71 19.74
N ALA A 155 3.25 4.49 20.09
CA ALA A 155 2.71 4.20 21.42
C ALA A 155 3.79 4.22 22.52
N ALA A 156 5.05 3.92 22.16
CA ALA A 156 6.20 3.99 23.06
C ALA A 156 6.65 5.42 23.36
N VAL A 157 6.36 6.38 22.46
CA VAL A 157 6.51 7.81 22.75
C VAL A 157 5.36 8.22 23.69
N PRO A 158 5.64 8.77 24.89
CA PRO A 158 4.60 9.05 25.88
C PRO A 158 3.66 10.15 25.39
N SER A 159 2.55 9.74 24.78
CA SER A 159 1.42 10.58 24.46
C SER A 159 0.35 10.41 25.53
N ARG A 160 -0.18 11.54 26.01
CA ARG A 160 -1.10 11.65 27.13
C ARG A 160 -2.34 10.77 26.91
N THR A 161 -2.59 9.85 27.83
CA THR A 161 -3.65 8.85 27.80
C THR A 161 -5.04 9.45 27.48
N VAL A 162 -5.63 9.03 26.37
CA VAL A 162 -7.08 9.12 26.13
C VAL A 162 -7.65 7.73 26.38
N ARG A 163 -8.61 7.62 27.31
CA ARG A 163 -9.32 6.37 27.57
C ARG A 163 -10.41 6.17 26.52
N HIS A 164 -10.32 5.12 25.71
CA HIS A 164 -11.43 4.65 24.90
C HIS A 164 -12.25 3.60 25.69
N GLY A 165 -13.58 3.78 25.71
CA GLY A 165 -14.51 2.87 26.34
C GLY A 165 -14.54 1.51 25.63
N ALA A 166 -14.54 0.44 26.43
CA ALA A 166 -14.64 -0.93 25.94
C ALA A 166 -16.06 -1.23 25.45
N GLY A 167 -16.18 -1.55 24.16
CA GLY A 167 -17.43 -1.95 23.53
C GLY A 167 -17.31 -2.01 22.01
N ALA A 168 -16.38 -2.80 21.47
CA ALA A 168 -16.28 -3.00 20.03
C ALA A 168 -17.12 -4.23 19.61
N VAL A 169 -18.21 -3.97 18.91
CA VAL A 169 -19.01 -4.99 18.20
C VAL A 169 -18.32 -5.28 16.87
N PRO A 170 -18.28 -6.53 16.37
CA PRO A 170 -17.66 -6.84 15.08
C PRO A 170 -18.41 -6.12 13.94
N HIS A 171 -17.74 -5.18 13.29
CA HIS A 171 -18.18 -4.65 12.00
C HIS A 171 -17.34 -5.30 10.91
N ILE A 172 -17.95 -6.18 10.12
CA ILE A 172 -17.40 -6.61 8.83
C ILE A 172 -17.74 -5.48 7.85
N VAL A 173 -16.74 -4.73 7.42
CA VAL A 173 -16.90 -3.71 6.37
C VAL A 173 -16.64 -4.40 5.04
N GLY A 174 -17.71 -4.69 4.30
CA GLY A 174 -17.64 -5.13 2.90
C GLY A 174 -17.93 -3.96 1.98
N GLY A 175 -16.93 -3.47 1.26
CA GLY A 175 -17.12 -2.48 0.21
C GLY A 175 -17.79 -3.10 -1.01
N HIS A 176 -18.79 -2.41 -1.58
CA HIS A 176 -19.41 -2.80 -2.85
C HIS A 176 -19.34 -1.60 -3.79
N LEU A 177 -18.74 -1.78 -4.96
CA LEU A 177 -18.74 -0.76 -6.02
C LEU A 177 -20.07 -0.85 -6.77
N TYR A 178 -20.68 0.30 -7.08
CA TYR A 178 -21.88 0.33 -7.90
C TYR A 178 -21.75 1.40 -8.99
N LEU A 179 -22.36 1.12 -10.15
CA LEU A 179 -22.43 2.05 -11.27
C LEU A 179 -23.77 2.77 -11.21
N GLU A 180 -23.75 4.10 -11.24
CA GLU A 180 -24.93 4.97 -11.24
C GLU A 180 -24.97 5.76 -12.55
N ASP A 181 -26.15 5.83 -13.19
CA ASP A 181 -26.34 6.68 -14.36
C ASP A 181 -26.74 8.13 -13.96
N PRO A 182 -26.72 9.11 -14.88
CA PRO A 182 -27.09 10.49 -14.57
C PRO A 182 -28.53 10.70 -14.07
N ALA A 183 -29.38 9.67 -14.16
CA ALA A 183 -30.76 9.69 -13.66
C ALA A 183 -30.88 9.06 -12.26
N GLY A 184 -29.77 8.67 -11.63
CA GLY A 184 -29.72 8.11 -10.28
C GLY A 184 -30.03 6.62 -10.21
N ARG A 185 -29.99 5.90 -11.34
CA ARG A 185 -30.28 4.46 -11.37
C ARG A 185 -29.01 3.66 -11.18
N VAL A 186 -29.08 2.67 -10.30
CA VAL A 186 -27.93 1.81 -9.95
C VAL A 186 -27.96 0.50 -10.73
N LEU A 187 -26.84 0.11 -11.31
CA LEU A 187 -26.67 -1.19 -11.95
C LEU A 187 -26.43 -2.29 -10.91
N LEU A 188 -27.31 -3.29 -10.92
CA LEU A 188 -27.18 -4.50 -10.11
C LEU A 188 -26.85 -5.70 -11.00
N GLY A 189 -26.04 -6.62 -10.48
CA GLY A 189 -25.86 -7.94 -11.07
C GLY A 189 -26.96 -8.89 -10.64
N LEU A 190 -27.36 -9.82 -11.50
CA LEU A 190 -28.23 -10.93 -11.13
C LEU A 190 -27.38 -12.17 -10.88
N ARG A 191 -27.44 -12.75 -9.66
CA ARG A 191 -26.71 -13.98 -9.37
C ARG A 191 -27.21 -15.13 -10.23
N HIS A 192 -26.26 -15.87 -10.81
CA HIS A 192 -26.55 -17.08 -11.56
C HIS A 192 -27.39 -18.07 -10.71
N HIS A 193 -28.31 -18.80 -11.34
CA HIS A 193 -29.25 -19.69 -10.65
C HIS A 193 -28.56 -20.82 -9.85
N ASN A 194 -27.34 -21.21 -10.25
CA ASN A 194 -26.53 -22.20 -9.54
C ASN A 194 -25.61 -21.60 -8.46
N SER A 195 -25.79 -20.34 -8.08
CA SER A 195 -24.99 -19.75 -7.01
C SER A 195 -25.29 -20.42 -5.67
N ALA A 196 -24.24 -20.83 -4.94
CA ALA A 196 -24.36 -21.43 -3.61
C ALA A 196 -24.95 -20.45 -2.56
N PHE A 197 -24.97 -19.15 -2.86
CA PHE A 197 -25.49 -18.12 -1.98
C PHE A 197 -26.42 -17.15 -2.75
N ALA A 198 -27.66 -17.02 -2.28
CA ALA A 198 -28.69 -16.14 -2.85
C ALA A 198 -28.85 -16.24 -4.39
N PRO A 199 -29.10 -17.44 -4.96
CA PRO A 199 -29.30 -17.59 -6.40
C PRO A 199 -30.50 -16.76 -6.89
N ASN A 200 -30.42 -16.28 -8.14
CA ASN A 200 -31.45 -15.45 -8.77
C ASN A 200 -31.79 -14.16 -8.00
N THR A 201 -30.87 -13.67 -7.16
CA THR A 201 -31.05 -12.43 -6.40
C THR A 201 -30.23 -11.31 -7.01
N TRP A 202 -30.84 -10.13 -7.14
CA TRP A 202 -30.14 -8.91 -7.57
C TRP A 202 -29.22 -8.43 -6.45
N HIS A 203 -27.96 -8.17 -6.78
CA HIS A 203 -26.93 -7.76 -5.82
C HIS A 203 -26.03 -6.69 -6.42
N PHE A 204 -25.36 -5.92 -5.55
CA PHE A 204 -24.28 -5.05 -6.00
C PHE A 204 -23.17 -5.88 -6.64
N LEU A 205 -22.61 -5.35 -7.72
CA LEU A 205 -21.45 -5.95 -8.37
C LEU A 205 -20.31 -5.99 -7.35
N ALA A 206 -19.89 -7.19 -7.01
CA ALA A 206 -18.76 -7.42 -6.12
C ALA A 206 -17.73 -8.21 -6.92
N VAL A 207 -16.49 -7.75 -6.90
CA VAL A 207 -15.35 -8.57 -7.30
C VAL A 207 -15.05 -9.49 -6.10
N HIS A 208 -14.87 -10.79 -6.34
CA HIS A 208 -14.48 -11.77 -5.31
C HIS A 208 -13.08 -12.25 -5.60
#